data_AF-A0A7J5E7M9-F1
#
_entry.id   AF-A0A7J5E7M9-F1
#
_cell.length_a   1.000
_cell.length_b   1.000
_cell.length_c   1.000
_cell.angle_alpha   90.00
_cell.angle_beta   90.00
_cell.angle_gamma   90.00
#
_symmetry.space_group_name_H-M   'P 1'
#
loop_
_entity.id
_entity.type
_entity.pdbx_description
1 polymer ?
#
loop_
_entity_poly.entity_id
_entity_poly.type
_entity_poly.pdbx_seq_one_letter_code
_entity_poly.pdbx_strand_id
1 'polypeptide(L)'
;MKEKKLKELEKSIEKLSQIEKKINSKSGRTGILRAVLFFGFVILLPVSYLNFSLMISLIILVPLFAAFVVVSIIQSKLLNFLKLLGNWIKIKNSFISRINLNWENIEQPKL
;
A
#
# COMPACT_ATOMS: atom_id res chain seq x y z
N MET A 1 21.15 11.44 -27.27
CA MET A 1 19.78 10.88 -27.23
C MET A 1 19.55 9.93 -26.03
N LYS A 2 20.53 9.09 -25.65
CA LYS A 2 20.47 8.21 -24.46
C LYS A 2 20.24 8.98 -23.15
N GLU A 3 20.97 10.07 -22.90
CA GLU A 3 20.84 10.86 -21.66
C GLU A 3 19.47 11.50 -21.44
N LYS A 4 18.80 11.97 -22.52
CA LYS A 4 17.43 12.51 -22.42
C LYS A 4 16.43 11.44 -21.97
N LYS A 5 16.51 10.24 -22.56
CA LYS A 5 15.65 9.10 -22.17
C LYS A 5 15.92 8.64 -20.73
N LEU A 6 17.18 8.72 -20.28
CA LEU A 6 17.57 8.35 -18.92
C LEU A 6 17.00 9.34 -17.89
N LYS A 7 17.15 10.65 -18.13
CA LYS A 7 16.53 11.71 -17.30
C LYS A 7 15.01 11.62 -17.26
N GLU A 8 14.36 11.28 -18.37
CA GLU A 8 12.90 11.06 -18.41
C GLU A 8 12.47 9.86 -17.57
N LEU A 9 13.27 8.78 -17.56
CA LEU A 9 13.01 7.59 -16.76
C LEU A 9 13.18 7.87 -15.26
N GLU A 10 14.26 8.54 -14.87
CA GLU A 10 14.52 8.96 -13.49
C GLU A 10 13.39 9.86 -12.97
N LYS A 11 12.99 10.87 -13.75
CA LYS A 11 11.88 11.76 -13.39
C LYS A 11 10.55 11.02 -13.26
N SER A 12 10.35 9.98 -14.07
CA SER A 12 9.17 9.11 -13.97
C SER A 12 9.20 8.25 -12.71
N ILE A 13 10.36 7.71 -12.33
CA ILE A 13 10.54 6.94 -11.08
C ILE A 13 10.34 7.84 -9.87
N GLU A 14 10.87 9.06 -9.90
CA GLU A 14 10.70 10.03 -8.82
C GLU A 14 9.22 10.37 -8.60
N LYS A 15 8.46 10.63 -9.67
CA LYS A 15 7.00 10.80 -9.61
C LYS A 15 6.30 9.58 -9.00
N LEU A 16 6.66 8.38 -9.44
CA LEU A 16 6.09 7.13 -8.91
C LEU A 16 6.41 6.95 -7.41
N SER A 17 7.62 7.28 -6.98
CA SER A 17 8.02 7.21 -5.57
C SER A 17 7.29 8.25 -4.71
N GLN A 18 7.06 9.46 -5.23
CA GLN A 18 6.23 10.46 -4.53
C GLN A 18 4.78 9.99 -4.37
N ILE A 19 4.21 9.35 -5.41
CA ILE A 19 2.87 8.75 -5.34
C ILE A 19 2.85 7.60 -4.32
N GLU A 20 3.85 6.72 -4.35
CA GLU A 20 4.01 5.63 -3.39
C GLU A 20 4.04 6.15 -1.95
N LYS A 21 4.84 7.20 -1.66
CA LYS A 21 4.89 7.84 -0.33
C LYS A 21 3.52 8.38 0.11
N LYS A 22 2.79 9.05 -0.79
CA LYS A 22 1.44 9.57 -0.50
C LYS A 22 0.43 8.45 -0.23
N ILE A 23 0.51 7.35 -0.96
CA ILE A 23 -0.41 6.22 -0.80
C ILE A 23 -0.03 5.40 0.44
N ASN A 24 1.25 5.27 0.74
CA ASN A 24 1.74 4.58 1.92
C ASN A 24 1.32 5.31 3.21
N SER A 25 1.43 6.64 3.25
CA SER A 25 0.93 7.42 4.39
C SER A 25 -0.59 7.29 4.55
N LYS A 26 -1.34 7.28 3.44
CA LYS A 26 -2.80 7.05 3.45
C LYS A 26 -3.14 5.65 3.95
N SER A 27 -2.41 4.63 3.49
CA SER A 27 -2.55 3.22 3.93
C SER A 27 -2.25 3.06 5.42
N GLY A 28 -1.21 3.73 5.93
CA GLY A 28 -0.88 3.76 7.36
C GLY A 28 -2.01 4.35 8.21
N ARG A 29 -2.57 5.50 7.79
CA ARG A 29 -3.74 6.09 8.47
C ARG A 29 -4.95 5.16 8.45
N THR A 30 -5.24 4.52 7.32
CA THR A 30 -6.34 3.53 7.22
C THR A 30 -6.09 2.31 8.11
N GLY A 31 -4.84 1.86 8.23
CA GLY A 31 -4.45 0.78 9.14
C GLY A 31 -4.67 1.12 10.61
N ILE A 32 -4.31 2.33 11.03
CA ILE A 32 -4.61 2.82 12.39
C ILE A 32 -6.12 2.87 12.62
N LEU A 33 -6.89 3.42 11.68
CA LEU A 33 -8.35 3.47 11.78
C LEU A 33 -8.96 2.07 11.92
N ARG A 34 -8.47 1.10 11.14
CA ARG A 34 -8.89 -0.30 11.25
C ARG A 34 -8.57 -0.89 12.61
N ALA A 35 -7.37 -0.63 13.15
CA ALA A 35 -6.97 -1.10 14.47
C ALA A 35 -7.88 -0.52 15.56
N VAL A 36 -8.17 0.78 15.51
CA VAL A 36 -9.09 1.45 16.44
C VAL A 36 -10.48 0.82 16.38
N LEU A 37 -11.02 0.59 15.17
CA LEU A 37 -12.32 -0.07 15.01
C LEU A 37 -12.32 -1.51 15.56
N PHE A 38 -11.24 -2.26 15.33
CA PHE A 38 -11.09 -3.63 15.83
C PHE A 38 -11.04 -3.68 17.36
N PHE A 39 -10.15 -2.92 17.99
CA PHE A 39 -10.04 -2.88 19.45
C PHE A 39 -11.30 -2.30 20.09
N GLY A 40 -11.91 -1.29 19.47
CA GLY A 40 -13.22 -0.78 19.85
C GLY A 40 -14.27 -1.90 19.88
N PHE A 41 -14.36 -2.69 18.80
CA PHE A 41 -15.28 -3.82 18.72
C PHE A 41 -15.00 -4.88 19.80
N VAL A 42 -13.74 -5.26 20.02
CA VAL A 42 -13.34 -6.25 21.04
C VAL A 42 -13.73 -5.80 22.45
N ILE A 43 -13.65 -4.51 22.75
CA ILE A 43 -14.04 -3.96 24.06
C ILE A 43 -15.56 -3.80 24.16
N LEU A 44 -16.21 -3.30 23.10
CA LEU A 44 -17.65 -3.07 23.09
C LEU A 44 -18.46 -4.36 23.16
N LEU A 45 -17.98 -5.46 22.59
CA LEU A 45 -18.70 -6.73 22.54
C LEU A 45 -19.03 -7.29 23.94
N PRO A 46 -18.09 -7.46 24.88
CA PRO A 46 -18.40 -7.91 26.24
C PRO A 46 -19.20 -6.86 27.03
N VAL A 47 -18.92 -5.56 26.86
CA VAL A 47 -19.67 -4.48 27.53
C VAL A 47 -21.14 -4.51 27.09
N SER A 48 -21.38 -4.70 25.80
CA SER A 48 -22.71 -4.77 25.22
C SER A 48 -23.48 -5.99 25.71
N TYR A 49 -22.81 -7.16 25.73
CA TYR A 49 -23.41 -8.41 26.18
C TYR A 49 -23.81 -8.39 27.66
N LEU A 50 -22.99 -7.79 28.53
CA LEU A 50 -23.23 -7.78 29.97
C LEU A 50 -24.23 -6.70 30.43
N ASN A 51 -24.30 -5.56 29.73
CA ASN A 51 -25.04 -4.39 30.23
C ASN A 51 -26.29 -4.03 29.42
N PHE A 52 -26.47 -4.58 28.22
CA PHE A 52 -27.57 -4.19 27.33
C PHE A 52 -28.42 -5.37 26.89
N SER A 53 -29.67 -5.08 26.50
CA SER A 53 -30.51 -6.07 25.84
C SER A 53 -29.92 -6.45 24.46
N LEU A 54 -30.28 -7.64 23.99
CA LEU A 54 -29.79 -8.20 22.73
C LEU A 54 -30.07 -7.26 21.53
N MET A 55 -31.24 -6.61 21.51
CA MET A 55 -31.63 -5.66 20.46
C MET A 55 -30.77 -4.39 20.44
N ILE A 56 -30.47 -3.80 21.61
CA ILE A 56 -29.64 -2.59 21.69
C ILE A 56 -28.20 -2.93 21.27
N SER A 57 -27.71 -4.09 21.69
CA SER A 57 -26.38 -4.58 21.32
C SER A 57 -26.22 -4.72 19.80
N LEU A 58 -27.24 -5.28 19.12
CA LEU A 58 -27.24 -5.40 17.66
C LEU A 58 -27.20 -4.04 16.95
N ILE A 59 -27.99 -3.07 17.42
CA ILE A 59 -28.04 -1.72 16.83
C ILE A 59 -26.67 -1.03 16.90
N ILE A 60 -25.88 -1.29 17.94
CA ILE A 60 -24.53 -0.70 18.10
C ILE A 60 -23.48 -1.50 17.32
N LEU A 61 -23.50 -2.83 17.41
CA LEU A 61 -22.46 -3.69 16.85
C LEU A 61 -22.52 -3.80 15.32
N VAL A 62 -23.72 -3.84 14.72
CA VAL A 62 -23.87 -4.03 13.27
C VAL A 62 -23.26 -2.88 12.44
N PRO A 63 -23.53 -1.60 12.74
CA PRO A 63 -22.92 -0.48 12.02
C PRO A 63 -21.40 -0.42 12.20
N LEU A 64 -20.92 -0.73 13.42
CA LEU A 64 -19.49 -0.75 13.74
C LEU A 64 -18.76 -1.85 12.95
N PHE A 65 -19.36 -3.04 12.87
CA PHE A 65 -18.86 -4.13 12.05
C PHE A 65 -18.86 -3.76 10.55
N ALA A 66 -19.94 -3.17 10.05
CA ALA A 66 -20.02 -2.71 8.67
C ALA A 66 -18.91 -1.68 8.35
N ALA A 67 -18.69 -0.71 9.24
CA ALA A 67 -17.61 0.27 9.11
C ALA A 67 -16.23 -0.42 9.07
N PHE A 68 -16.00 -1.41 9.94
CA PHE A 68 -14.75 -2.19 9.94
C PHE A 68 -14.51 -2.94 8.63
N VAL A 69 -15.55 -3.58 8.07
CA VAL A 69 -15.46 -4.29 6.78
C VAL A 69 -15.10 -3.32 5.66
N VAL A 70 -15.78 -2.17 5.58
CA VAL A 70 -15.52 -1.15 4.56
C VAL A 70 -14.07 -0.65 4.64
N VAL A 71 -13.59 -0.30 5.83
CA VAL A 71 -12.20 0.14 6.04
C VAL A 71 -11.20 -0.95 5.65
N SER A 72 -11.50 -2.21 5.98
CA SER A 72 -10.66 -3.35 5.62
C SER A 72 -10.54 -3.54 4.10
N ILE A 73 -11.65 -3.41 3.37
CA ILE A 73 -11.65 -3.48 1.89
C ILE A 73 -10.80 -2.36 1.30
N ILE A 74 -10.95 -1.13 1.80
CA ILE A 74 -10.16 0.03 1.33
C ILE A 74 -8.67 -0.19 1.59
N GLN A 75 -8.30 -0.66 2.78
CA GLN A 75 -6.91 -0.95 3.11
C GLN A 75 -6.32 -2.03 2.20
N SER A 76 -7.07 -3.10 1.92
CA SER A 76 -6.62 -4.16 1.03
C SER A 76 -6.38 -3.66 -0.40
N LYS A 77 -7.26 -2.80 -0.91
CA LYS A 77 -7.07 -2.14 -2.23
C LYS A 77 -5.83 -1.26 -2.26
N LEU A 78 -5.58 -0.48 -1.20
CA LEU A 78 -4.39 0.37 -1.08
C LEU A 78 -3.10 -0.44 -1.05
N LEU A 79 -3.06 -1.54 -0.29
CA LEU A 79 -1.91 -2.43 -0.23
C LEU A 79 -1.61 -3.10 -1.58
N ASN A 80 -2.65 -3.56 -2.29
CA ASN A 80 -2.48 -4.11 -3.63
C ASN A 80 -1.94 -3.06 -4.61
N PHE A 81 -2.43 -1.82 -4.53
CA PHE A 81 -1.94 -0.74 -5.37
C PHE A 81 -0.47 -0.38 -5.07
N LEU A 82 -0.08 -0.35 -3.79
CA LEU A 82 1.32 -0.16 -3.39
C LEU A 82 2.22 -1.28 -3.92
N LYS A 83 1.76 -2.53 -3.87
CA LYS A 83 2.51 -3.67 -4.41
C LYS A 83 2.71 -3.54 -5.92
N LEU A 84 1.68 -3.10 -6.66
CA LEU A 84 1.79 -2.82 -8.09
C LEU A 84 2.81 -1.70 -8.36
N LEU A 85 2.72 -0.58 -7.62
CA LEU A 85 3.68 0.53 -7.75
C LEU A 85 5.13 0.08 -7.50
N GLY A 86 5.37 -0.67 -6.43
CA GLY A 86 6.69 -1.22 -6.11
C GLY A 86 7.25 -2.10 -7.23
N ASN A 87 6.41 -2.95 -7.83
CA ASN A 87 6.79 -3.76 -8.99
C ASN A 87 7.14 -2.89 -10.21
N TRP A 88 6.34 -1.85 -10.49
CA TRP A 88 6.60 -0.91 -11.59
C TRP A 88 7.92 -0.16 -11.41
N ILE A 89 8.21 0.32 -10.19
CA ILE A 89 9.48 0.97 -9.84
C ILE A 89 10.64 -0.01 -10.03
N LYS A 90 10.49 -1.26 -9.57
CA LYS A 90 11.52 -2.31 -9.72
C LYS A 90 11.83 -2.60 -11.20
N ILE A 91 10.81 -2.70 -12.04
CA ILE A 91 10.98 -2.89 -13.49
C ILE A 91 11.74 -1.70 -14.10
N LYS A 92 11.31 -0.48 -13.81
CA LYS A 92 11.97 0.73 -14.34
C LYS A 92 13.42 0.87 -13.86
N ASN A 93 13.71 0.55 -12.59
CA ASN A 93 15.07 0.50 -12.07
C ASN A 93 15.91 -0.55 -12.81
N SER A 94 15.37 -1.75 -13.06
CA SER A 94 16.08 -2.75 -13.86
C SER A 94 16.39 -2.27 -15.28
N PHE A 95 15.50 -1.50 -15.91
CA PHE A 95 15.77 -0.87 -17.21
C PHE A 95 16.89 0.17 -17.13
N ILE A 96 16.92 1.01 -16.11
CA ILE A 96 18.03 1.96 -15.89
C ILE A 96 19.34 1.21 -15.71
N SER A 97 19.37 0.17 -14.86
CA SER A 97 20.58 -0.63 -14.64
C SER A 97 21.09 -1.29 -15.93
N ARG A 98 20.20 -1.74 -16.82
CA ARG A 98 20.57 -2.28 -18.14
C ARG A 98 21.11 -1.22 -19.10
N ILE A 99 20.62 0.01 -19.02
CA ILE A 99 21.10 1.13 -19.84
C ILE A 99 22.44 1.66 -19.32
N ASN A 100 22.63 1.67 -18.00
CA ASN A 100 23.87 2.08 -17.33
C ASN A 100 24.95 0.98 -17.29
N LEU A 101 24.63 -0.25 -17.67
CA LEU A 101 25.64 -1.28 -17.85
C LEU A 101 26.57 -0.85 -18.99
N ASN A 102 27.87 -0.74 -18.67
CA ASN A 102 28.93 -0.44 -19.62
C ASN A 102 29.13 -1.66 -20.52
N TRP A 103 28.30 -1.78 -21.56
CA TRP A 103 28.35 -2.87 -22.55
C TRP A 103 29.72 -2.98 -23.24
N GLU A 104 30.52 -1.91 -23.23
CA GLU A 104 31.90 -1.89 -23.76
C GLU A 104 32.94 -2.57 -22.86
N ASN A 105 32.68 -2.76 -21.55
CA ASN A 105 33.61 -3.40 -20.60
C ASN A 105 33.24 -4.85 -20.27
N ILE A 106 32.31 -5.46 -21.00
CA ILE A 106 32.06 -6.89 -20.87
C ILE A 106 33.18 -7.57 -21.67
N GLU A 107 34.25 -7.96 -20.98
CA GLU A 107 35.34 -8.74 -21.56
C GLU A 107 34.74 -9.90 -22.36
N GLN A 108 34.96 -9.86 -23.68
CA GLN A 108 34.51 -10.94 -24.55
C GLN A 108 35.13 -12.24 -24.04
N PRO A 109 34.33 -13.30 -23.81
CA PRO A 109 34.90 -14.58 -23.39
C PRO A 109 35.93 -14.98 -24.45
N LYS A 110 37.19 -15.08 -24.03
CA LYS A 110 38.28 -15.59 -24.88
C LYS A 110 37.93 -17.02 -25.26
N LEU A 111 37.51 -17.20 -26.51
CA LEU A 111 37.37 -18.49 -27.19
C LEU A 111 38.76 -19.07 -27.49
#